data_AF-A0A1N7NSZ5-F1
#
_entry.id   AF-A0A1N7NSZ5-F1
#
_cell.length_a   1.000
_cell.length_b   1.000
_cell.length_c   1.000
_cell.angle_alpha   90.00
_cell.angle_beta   90.00
_cell.angle_gamma   90.00
#
_symmetry.space_group_name_H-M   'P 1'
#
loop_
_entity.id
_entity.type
_entity.pdbx_description
1 polymer ?
#
loop_
_entity_poly.entity_id
_entity_poly.type
_entity_poly.pdbx_seq_one_letter_code
_entity_poly.pdbx_strand_id
1 'polypeptide(L)'
;MSLAGDKVIIISYGAKQERFYVSASGDVNRCGEQGPVPGTESDFELYRMAFLEALIEGGSIIVRQIGVDTLQLPATLGGGAVPMDYLSAASVSLKGVRALNAGELKKVYQQGADGAVEYHDFLSKDQVKIAMIKLVEAEQG
;
A
#
# COMPACT_ATOMS: atom_id res chain seq x y z
N MET A 1 -9.42 15.47 -1.61
CA MET A 1 -9.39 15.04 -0.20
C MET A 1 -7.95 14.73 0.16
N SER A 2 -7.38 15.36 1.20
CA SER A 2 -6.12 14.86 1.76
C SER A 2 -6.40 13.52 2.42
N LEU A 3 -5.63 12.50 2.07
CA LEU A 3 -5.69 11.19 2.71
C LEU A 3 -5.28 11.39 4.18
N ALA A 4 -6.22 11.42 5.13
CA ALA A 4 -5.93 11.56 6.56
C ALA A 4 -5.30 10.26 7.12
N GLY A 5 -4.54 10.32 8.21
CA GLY A 5 -4.00 9.10 8.86
C GLY A 5 -2.70 8.57 8.26
N ASP A 6 -2.12 7.59 8.93
CA ASP A 6 -0.79 7.06 8.65
C ASP A 6 -0.70 6.28 7.34
N LYS A 7 0.48 6.27 6.74
CA LYS A 7 0.75 5.66 5.43
C LYS A 7 2.03 4.88 5.43
N VAL A 8 2.06 3.85 4.61
CA VAL A 8 3.29 3.24 4.11
C VAL A 8 3.44 3.65 2.66
N ILE A 9 4.57 4.28 2.33
CA ILE A 9 4.95 4.66 0.98
C ILE A 9 6.09 3.77 0.54
N ILE A 10 5.90 3.11 -0.60
CA ILE A 10 6.89 2.25 -1.22
C ILE A 10 7.28 2.90 -2.54
N ILE A 11 8.57 3.18 -2.74
CA ILE A 11 9.10 3.78 -3.95
C ILE A 11 10.05 2.78 -4.59
N SER A 12 9.75 2.39 -5.84
CA SER A 12 10.58 1.49 -6.64
C SER A 12 11.20 2.24 -7.81
N TYR A 13 12.50 2.06 -8.04
CA TYR A 13 13.27 2.66 -9.12
C TYR A 13 14.46 1.74 -9.46
N GLY A 14 14.73 1.54 -10.75
CA GLY A 14 15.71 0.56 -11.20
C GLY A 14 15.43 -0.83 -10.59
N ALA A 15 16.43 -1.40 -9.90
CA ALA A 15 16.31 -2.66 -9.15
C ALA A 15 16.13 -2.46 -7.63
N LYS A 16 15.92 -1.21 -7.18
CA LYS A 16 15.80 -0.85 -5.76
C LYS A 16 14.35 -0.59 -5.37
N GLN A 17 14.09 -0.78 -4.08
CA GLN A 17 12.84 -0.41 -3.45
C GLN A 17 13.12 0.16 -2.06
N GLU A 18 12.52 1.30 -1.77
CA GLU A 18 12.57 1.94 -0.45
C GLU A 18 11.18 1.97 0.18
N ARG A 19 11.11 1.79 1.50
CA ARG A 19 9.85 1.74 2.27
C ARG A 19 9.90 2.76 3.39
N PHE A 20 8.90 3.62 3.42
CA PHE A 20 8.77 4.70 4.40
C PHE A 20 7.42 4.63 5.08
N TYR A 21 7.41 4.86 6.39
CA TYR A 21 6.19 5.13 7.10
C TYR A 21 6.01 6.65 7.22
N VAL A 22 4.87 7.16 6.83
CA VAL A 22 4.53 8.59 6.94
C VAL A 22 3.36 8.73 7.88
N SER A 23 3.58 9.39 9.02
CA SER A 23 2.52 9.60 10.00
C SER A 23 1.46 10.58 9.48
N ALA A 24 0.31 10.61 10.15
CA ALA A 24 -0.74 11.60 9.88
C ALA A 24 -0.26 13.06 10.02
N SER A 25 0.74 13.32 10.87
CA SER A 25 1.40 14.63 11.04
C SER A 25 2.37 14.98 9.91
N GLY A 26 2.73 14.02 9.05
CA GLY A 26 3.65 14.20 7.93
C GLY A 26 5.09 13.80 8.25
N ASP A 27 5.36 13.20 9.41
CA ASP A 27 6.70 12.76 9.79
C ASP A 27 7.08 11.50 9.00
N VAL A 28 8.26 11.53 8.38
CA VAL A 28 8.81 10.38 7.66
C VAL A 28 9.64 9.54 8.61
N ASN A 29 9.30 8.25 8.68
CA ASN A 29 9.84 7.25 9.58
C ASN A 29 10.28 6.02 8.78
N ARG A 30 11.14 5.19 9.38
CA ARG A 30 11.55 3.92 8.77
C ARG A 30 10.54 2.82 9.08
N CYS A 31 10.34 1.91 8.14
CA CYS A 31 9.61 0.67 8.42
C CYS A 31 10.54 -0.30 9.18
N GLY A 32 10.31 -0.49 10.47
CA GLY A 32 10.97 -1.54 11.27
C GLY A 32 10.16 -2.84 11.31
N GLU A 33 10.77 -3.90 11.84
CA GLU A 33 10.14 -5.24 11.93
C GLU A 33 8.88 -5.26 12.80
N GLN A 34 8.80 -4.38 13.81
CA GLN A 34 7.69 -4.32 14.77
C GLN A 34 6.80 -3.08 14.57
N GLY A 35 7.02 -2.28 13.52
CA GLY A 35 6.29 -1.04 13.27
C GLY A 35 7.20 0.14 12.89
N PRO A 36 6.66 1.37 12.85
CA PRO A 36 7.42 2.55 12.48
C PRO A 36 8.50 2.86 13.51
N VAL A 37 9.73 3.06 13.03
CA VAL A 37 10.86 3.51 13.82
C VAL A 37 11.05 5.00 13.58
N PRO A 38 11.15 5.84 14.63
CA PRO A 38 11.36 7.27 14.48
C PRO A 38 12.44 7.59 13.46
N GLY A 39 12.05 8.36 12.45
CA GLY A 39 12.96 8.84 11.41
C GLY A 39 13.81 10.00 11.90
N THR A 40 14.88 10.24 11.16
CA THR A 40 15.81 11.36 11.28
C THR A 40 15.67 12.26 10.06
N GLU A 41 16.32 13.44 10.07
CA GLU A 41 16.38 14.32 8.90
C GLU A 41 16.90 13.58 7.65
N SER A 42 17.87 12.68 7.84
CA SER A 42 18.40 11.82 6.78
C SER A 42 17.38 10.87 6.17
N ASP A 43 16.35 10.43 6.91
CA ASP A 43 15.29 9.57 6.38
C ASP A 43 14.34 10.35 5.46
N PHE A 44 14.10 11.62 5.77
CA PHE A 44 13.35 12.52 4.90
C PHE A 44 14.14 12.85 3.62
N GLU A 45 15.45 13.05 3.74
CA GLU A 45 16.34 13.19 2.57
C GLU A 45 16.35 11.92 1.71
N LEU A 46 16.41 10.74 2.32
CA LEU A 46 16.35 9.47 1.61
C LEU A 46 15.01 9.30 0.87
N TYR A 47 13.89 9.66 1.51
CA TYR A 47 12.58 9.68 0.86
C TYR A 47 12.57 10.60 -0.37
N ARG A 48 13.11 11.81 -0.24
CA ARG A 48 13.22 12.76 -1.36
C ARG A 48 14.10 12.22 -2.48
N MET A 49 15.26 11.64 -2.13
CA MET A 49 16.18 11.06 -3.10
C MET A 49 15.54 9.89 -3.84
N ALA A 50 14.91 8.95 -3.13
CA ALA A 50 14.18 7.83 -3.75
C ALA A 50 13.09 8.32 -4.73
N PHE A 51 12.36 9.38 -4.35
CA PHE A 51 11.37 9.99 -5.24
C PHE A 51 11.99 10.62 -6.49
N LEU A 52 13.13 11.33 -6.34
CA LEU A 52 13.85 11.92 -7.46
C LEU A 52 14.45 10.87 -8.39
N GLU A 53 15.02 9.80 -7.86
CA GLU A 53 15.53 8.67 -8.65
C GLU A 53 14.40 7.99 -9.43
N ALA A 54 13.24 7.77 -8.80
CA ALA A 54 12.05 7.28 -9.49
C ALA A 54 11.56 8.23 -10.61
N LEU A 55 11.74 9.54 -10.47
CA LEU A 55 11.46 10.49 -11.55
C LEU A 55 12.47 10.34 -12.70
N ILE A 56 13.76 10.19 -12.41
CA ILE A 56 14.85 10.14 -13.40
C ILE A 56 14.86 8.82 -14.15
N GLU A 57 14.90 7.69 -13.44
CA GLU A 57 15.03 6.35 -14.02
C GLU A 57 13.69 5.81 -14.53
N GLY A 58 12.58 6.40 -14.08
CA GLY A 58 11.27 5.81 -14.22
C GLY A 58 11.04 4.74 -13.16
N GLY A 59 9.91 4.85 -12.47
CA GLY A 59 9.62 3.99 -11.34
C GLY A 59 8.13 3.92 -11.01
N SER A 60 7.85 3.41 -9.82
CA SER A 60 6.49 3.32 -9.28
C SER A 60 6.47 3.73 -7.82
N ILE A 61 5.35 4.33 -7.42
CA ILE A 61 5.04 4.60 -6.02
C ILE A 61 3.77 3.86 -5.66
N ILE A 62 3.80 3.20 -4.51
CA ILE A 62 2.62 2.62 -3.87
C ILE A 62 2.42 3.35 -2.54
N VAL A 63 1.20 3.80 -2.29
CA VAL A 63 0.79 4.43 -1.04
C VAL A 63 -0.32 3.60 -0.43
N ARG A 64 -0.05 3.01 0.74
CA ARG A 64 -1.02 2.30 1.57
C ARG A 64 -1.36 3.17 2.76
N GLN A 65 -2.59 3.64 2.86
CA GLN A 65 -3.11 4.24 4.08
C GLN A 65 -3.65 3.15 5.00
N ILE A 66 -3.18 3.12 6.23
CA ILE A 66 -3.50 2.06 7.20
C ILE A 66 -4.76 2.43 7.99
N GLY A 67 -5.61 1.45 8.27
CA GLY A 67 -6.73 1.56 9.21
C GLY A 67 -7.79 2.57 8.77
N VAL A 68 -8.08 2.63 7.46
CA VAL A 68 -9.04 3.60 6.91
C VAL A 68 -10.48 3.30 7.28
N ASP A 69 -10.78 2.02 7.54
CA ASP A 69 -12.09 1.57 8.01
C ASP A 69 -11.97 0.19 8.68
N THR A 70 -13.10 -0.36 9.11
CA THR A 70 -13.18 -1.72 9.65
C THR A 70 -14.35 -2.47 9.02
N LEU A 71 -14.07 -3.63 8.45
CA LEU A 71 -15.09 -4.56 7.99
C LEU A 71 -15.53 -5.48 9.13
N GLN A 72 -16.81 -5.48 9.45
CA GLN A 72 -17.38 -6.47 10.36
C GLN A 72 -17.64 -7.77 9.60
N LEU A 73 -17.02 -8.86 10.08
CA LEU A 73 -17.21 -10.18 9.51
C LEU A 73 -18.52 -10.79 10.02
N PRO A 74 -19.29 -11.47 9.14
CA PRO A 74 -20.43 -12.26 9.58
C PRO A 74 -19.97 -13.41 10.51
N ALA A 75 -20.84 -13.85 11.40
CA ALA A 75 -20.54 -14.91 12.36
C ALA A 75 -20.12 -16.24 11.68
N THR A 76 -20.57 -16.48 10.44
CA THR A 76 -20.18 -17.64 9.63
C THR A 76 -18.68 -17.66 9.27
N LEU A 77 -18.01 -16.51 9.32
CA LEU A 77 -16.56 -16.34 9.13
C LEU A 77 -15.78 -16.26 10.45
N GLY A 78 -16.38 -16.69 11.56
CA GLY A 78 -15.81 -16.56 12.91
C GLY A 78 -16.09 -15.22 13.59
N GLY A 79 -16.80 -14.30 12.92
CA GLY A 79 -17.11 -12.96 13.44
C GLY A 79 -15.88 -12.08 13.64
N GLY A 80 -16.09 -10.85 14.11
CA GLY A 80 -15.01 -9.91 14.42
C GLY A 80 -14.83 -8.79 13.40
N ALA A 81 -13.76 -8.02 13.60
CA ALA A 81 -13.49 -6.77 12.92
C ALA A 81 -12.15 -6.86 12.18
N VAL A 82 -12.16 -6.70 10.85
CA VAL A 82 -10.95 -6.67 10.02
C VAL A 82 -10.64 -5.22 9.65
N PRO A 83 -9.45 -4.69 10.00
CA PRO A 83 -9.05 -3.36 9.54
C PRO A 83 -8.91 -3.35 8.02
N MET A 84 -9.48 -2.33 7.40
CA MET A 84 -9.41 -2.07 5.97
C MET A 84 -8.37 -0.98 5.71
N ASP A 85 -7.62 -1.15 4.63
CA ASP A 85 -6.63 -0.18 4.16
C ASP A 85 -7.02 0.37 2.80
N TYR A 86 -6.54 1.58 2.48
CA TYR A 86 -6.68 2.17 1.15
C TYR A 86 -5.34 2.12 0.43
N LEU A 87 -5.36 1.69 -0.83
CA LEU A 87 -4.16 1.50 -1.62
C LEU A 87 -4.26 2.32 -2.91
N SER A 88 -3.21 3.08 -3.20
CA SER A 88 -3.05 3.81 -4.45
C SER A 88 -1.68 3.52 -5.03
N ALA A 89 -1.58 3.43 -6.36
CA ALA A 89 -0.30 3.26 -7.02
C ALA A 89 -0.19 4.13 -8.27
N ALA A 90 1.03 4.62 -8.51
CA ALA A 90 1.32 5.47 -9.64
C ALA A 90 2.66 5.09 -10.28
N SER A 91 2.74 5.22 -11.60
CA SER A 91 4.01 5.30 -12.32
C SER A 91 4.54 6.71 -12.22
N VAL A 92 5.85 6.82 -12.01
CA VAL A 92 6.57 8.07 -11.85
C VAL A 92 7.66 8.15 -12.90
N SER A 93 7.81 9.29 -13.54
CA SER A 93 8.86 9.58 -14.52
C SER A 93 9.00 11.08 -14.73
N LEU A 94 10.02 11.51 -15.48
CA LEU A 94 10.18 12.90 -15.91
C LEU A 94 8.97 13.46 -16.67
N LYS A 95 8.13 12.59 -17.26
CA LYS A 95 6.88 12.99 -17.95
C LYS A 95 5.73 13.26 -16.97
N GLY A 96 5.93 13.02 -15.68
CA GLY A 96 4.97 13.22 -14.61
C GLY A 96 4.56 11.93 -13.90
N VAL A 97 3.57 12.08 -13.03
CA VAL A 97 2.97 11.00 -12.23
C VAL A 97 1.65 10.61 -12.87
N ARG A 98 1.44 9.31 -13.12
CA ARG A 98 0.16 8.78 -13.59
C ARG A 98 -0.27 7.58 -12.75
N ALA A 99 -1.58 7.39 -12.60
CA ALA A 99 -2.11 6.18 -11.99
C ALA A 99 -1.67 4.94 -12.79
N LEU A 100 -1.38 3.85 -12.06
CA LEU A 100 -1.21 2.54 -12.67
C LEU A 100 -2.56 1.95 -13.07
N ASN A 101 -2.59 1.25 -14.19
CA ASN A 101 -3.75 0.42 -14.53
C ASN A 101 -3.68 -0.93 -13.79
N ALA A 102 -4.79 -1.68 -13.78
CA ALA A 102 -4.90 -2.96 -13.08
C ALA A 102 -3.82 -3.99 -13.50
N GLY A 103 -3.42 -4.01 -14.78
CA GLY A 103 -2.38 -4.91 -15.26
C GLY A 103 -0.97 -4.54 -14.76
N GLU A 104 -0.71 -3.24 -14.62
CA GLU A 104 0.55 -2.71 -14.08
C GLU A 104 0.64 -2.90 -12.56
N LEU A 105 -0.45 -2.61 -11.85
CA LEU A 105 -0.61 -2.91 -10.43
C LEU A 105 -0.28 -4.37 -10.14
N LYS A 106 -0.90 -5.30 -10.87
CA LYS A 106 -0.64 -6.75 -10.72
C LYS A 106 0.85 -7.11 -10.85
N LYS A 107 1.56 -6.52 -11.81
CA LYS A 107 3.01 -6.77 -11.99
C LYS A 107 3.83 -6.23 -10.83
N VAL A 108 3.53 -5.02 -10.38
CA VAL A 108 4.21 -4.38 -9.24
C VAL A 108 4.00 -5.22 -7.97
N TYR A 109 2.79 -5.76 -7.75
CA TYR A 109 2.54 -6.65 -6.60
C TYR A 109 3.26 -7.98 -6.70
N GLN A 110 3.31 -8.61 -7.87
CA GLN A 110 3.99 -9.90 -8.06
C GLN A 110 5.51 -9.80 -7.95
N GLN A 111 6.09 -8.62 -8.20
CA GLN A 111 7.54 -8.46 -8.33
C GLN A 111 8.16 -7.64 -7.19
N GLY A 112 7.39 -6.85 -6.44
CA GLY A 112 7.93 -5.83 -5.54
C GLY A 112 7.42 -5.84 -4.11
N ALA A 113 6.34 -6.52 -3.76
CA ALA A 113 5.99 -6.71 -2.36
C ALA A 113 6.53 -8.07 -1.94
N ASP A 114 7.48 -8.12 -0.99
CA ASP A 114 7.90 -9.40 -0.38
C ASP A 114 6.66 -10.24 -0.13
N GLY A 115 6.61 -11.44 -0.72
CA GLY A 115 5.41 -12.26 -0.99
C GLY A 115 4.62 -12.75 0.24
N ALA A 116 4.56 -11.97 1.30
CA ALA A 116 3.81 -12.19 2.53
C ALA A 116 2.46 -11.45 2.57
N VAL A 117 2.13 -10.63 1.56
CA VAL A 117 0.82 -9.94 1.52
C VAL A 117 0.22 -10.05 0.12
N GLU A 118 -0.77 -10.95 -0.02
CA GLU A 118 -1.70 -10.92 -1.14
C GLU A 118 -2.57 -9.66 -1.00
N TYR A 119 -2.28 -8.65 -1.81
CA TYR A 119 -3.16 -7.49 -1.96
C TYR A 119 -4.23 -7.83 -2.98
N HIS A 120 -5.44 -8.08 -2.49
CA HIS A 120 -6.61 -8.11 -3.35
C HIS A 120 -7.08 -6.67 -3.57
N ASP A 121 -7.00 -6.20 -4.82
CA ASP A 121 -7.59 -4.92 -5.22
C ASP A 121 -9.11 -5.01 -5.06
N PHE A 122 -9.62 -4.47 -3.97
CA PHE A 122 -11.05 -4.28 -3.78
C PHE A 122 -11.37 -2.81 -4.06
N LEU A 123 -12.00 -2.54 -5.21
CA LEU A 123 -12.39 -1.20 -5.64
C LEU A 123 -13.46 -0.57 -4.74
N SER A 124 -14.07 -1.36 -3.84
CA SER A 124 -14.99 -0.90 -2.81
C SER A 124 -15.09 -1.88 -1.65
N LYS A 125 -15.59 -1.40 -0.50
CA LYS A 125 -15.92 -2.25 0.67
C LYS A 125 -16.85 -3.40 0.31
N ASP A 126 -17.74 -3.20 -0.66
CA ASP A 126 -18.68 -4.22 -1.10
C ASP A 126 -18.00 -5.33 -1.90
N GLN A 127 -16.93 -5.03 -2.64
CA GLN A 127 -16.14 -6.06 -3.33
C GLN A 127 -15.36 -6.95 -2.35
N VAL A 128 -14.85 -6.37 -1.26
CA VAL A 128 -14.23 -7.14 -0.16
C VAL A 128 -15.26 -8.12 0.41
N LYS A 129 -16.45 -7.62 0.75
CA LYS A 129 -17.56 -8.44 1.28
C LYS A 129 -17.94 -9.55 0.33
N ILE A 130 -18.11 -9.26 -0.96
CA ILE A 130 -18.47 -10.25 -1.98
C ILE A 130 -17.38 -11.32 -2.09
N ALA A 131 -16.10 -10.94 -2.09
CA ALA A 131 -15.00 -11.91 -2.16
C ALA A 131 -14.93 -12.80 -0.92
N MET A 132 -15.12 -12.22 0.27
CA MET A 132 -15.15 -13.00 1.52
C MET A 132 -16.35 -13.94 1.58
N ILE A 133 -17.54 -13.50 1.15
CA ILE A 133 -18.72 -14.37 1.06
C ILE A 133 -18.47 -15.52 0.08
N LYS A 134 -17.89 -15.24 -1.10
CA LYS A 134 -17.56 -16.28 -2.08
C LYS A 134 -16.53 -17.28 -1.57
N LEU A 135 -15.57 -16.84 -0.75
CA LEU A 135 -14.63 -17.76 -0.11
C LEU A 135 -15.35 -18.71 0.85
N VAL A 136 -16.28 -18.21 1.67
CA VAL A 136 -17.12 -19.05 2.53
C VAL A 136 -17.90 -20.08 1.73
N GLU A 137 -18.55 -19.63 0.65
CA GLU A 137 -19.35 -20.50 -0.21
C GLU A 137 -18.48 -21.60 -0.87
N ALA A 138 -17.23 -21.28 -1.21
CA ALA A 138 -16.29 -22.23 -1.79
C ALA A 138 -15.69 -23.21 -0.75
N GLU A 139 -15.54 -22.80 0.51
CA GLU A 139 -15.01 -23.64 1.59
C GLU A 139 -16.09 -24.54 2.23
N GLN A 140 -17.37 -24.22 2.03
CA GLN A 140 -18.51 -24.99 2.54
C GLN A 140 -19.12 -25.97 1.52
N GLY A 141 -18.66 -25.96 0.27
CA GLY A 141 -19.11 -26.86 -0.82
C GLY A 141 -18.07 -27.90 -1.19
#